data_AF-A0A7C7ZFJ4-F1
#
_entry.id   AF-A0A7C7ZFJ4-F1
#
_cell.length_a   1.000
_cell.length_b   1.000
_cell.length_c   1.000
_cell.angle_alpha   90.00
_cell.angle_beta   90.00
_cell.angle_gamma   90.00
#
_symmetry.space_group_name_H-M   'P 1'
#
loop_
_entity.id
_entity.type
_entity.pdbx_description
1 polymer ?
#
loop_
_entity_poly.entity_id
_entity_poly.type
_entity_poly.pdbx_seq_one_letter_code
_entity_poly.pdbx_strand_id
1 'polypeptide(L)'
;MKALFFLRHYNDIDHVTPVVSKWIDSGHSCDVVLIGNAKFRSDYRVEYLSRLPRARVAHIREVLPRVEYLRWRFQMLLLVRSLRALFIGPLVVALANFYNAKRRQPIWQRTAQRLLERTFKDAEGTDPADGGVVVFDWIERNSVICVEWVEFVVALAREMGLGTVSLPHGDSPHANQLIRRGERRVEPDATFA
;
A
#
# COMPACT_ATOMS: atom_id res chain seq x y z
N MET A 1 10.42 -16.21 10.11
CA MET A 1 9.92 -15.70 8.82
C MET A 1 9.92 -14.17 8.80
N LYS A 2 9.96 -13.58 7.61
CA LYS A 2 9.84 -12.13 7.39
C LYS A 2 8.49 -11.77 6.78
N ALA A 3 7.99 -10.57 7.09
CA ALA A 3 6.79 -10.02 6.46
C ALA A 3 7.02 -8.61 5.92
N LEU A 4 6.40 -8.28 4.79
CA LEU A 4 6.32 -6.92 4.26
C LEU A 4 4.87 -6.43 4.36
N PHE A 5 4.61 -5.46 5.24
CA PHE A 5 3.30 -4.84 5.40
C PHE A 5 3.24 -3.51 4.64
N PHE A 6 2.14 -3.31 3.91
CA PHE A 6 1.86 -2.02 3.28
C PHE A 6 0.77 -1.26 4.05
N LEU A 7 1.10 -0.04 4.47
CA LEU A 7 0.17 0.89 5.13
C LEU A 7 -0.16 2.05 4.19
N ARG A 8 -1.43 2.22 3.86
CA ARG A 8 -1.87 3.23 2.90
C ARG A 8 -2.73 4.31 3.56
N HIS A 9 -3.72 3.92 4.34
CA HIS A 9 -4.65 4.83 4.98
C HIS A 9 -4.49 4.83 6.49
N TYR A 10 -5.10 5.82 7.15
CA TYR A 10 -5.07 5.88 8.61
C TYR A 10 -5.76 4.66 9.22
N ASN A 11 -6.84 4.17 8.60
CA ASN A 11 -7.61 3.03 9.10
C ASN A 11 -6.79 1.73 9.06
N ASP A 12 -5.91 1.58 8.06
CA ASP A 12 -5.01 0.44 7.94
C ASP A 12 -4.11 0.31 9.19
N ILE A 13 -3.73 1.44 9.82
CA ILE A 13 -2.87 1.46 11.01
C ILE A 13 -3.55 0.74 12.17
N ASP A 14 -4.85 0.93 12.34
CA ASP A 14 -5.65 0.36 13.43
C ASP A 14 -5.68 -1.18 13.35
N HIS A 15 -5.75 -1.72 12.13
CA HIS A 15 -5.84 -3.16 11.88
C HIS A 15 -4.46 -3.83 11.82
N VAL A 16 -3.47 -3.17 11.24
CA VAL A 16 -2.14 -3.76 11.00
C VAL A 16 -1.24 -3.68 12.23
N THR A 17 -1.33 -2.62 13.03
CA THR A 17 -0.48 -2.45 14.23
C THR A 17 -0.53 -3.65 15.18
N PRO A 18 -1.70 -4.17 15.61
CA PRO A 18 -1.74 -5.33 16.49
C PRO A 18 -1.19 -6.61 15.83
N VAL A 19 -1.40 -6.79 14.52
CA VAL A 19 -0.87 -7.92 13.75
C VAL A 19 0.66 -7.88 13.73
N VAL A 20 1.26 -6.71 13.44
CA VAL A 20 2.71 -6.51 13.46
C VAL A 20 3.28 -6.76 14.85
N SER A 21 2.63 -6.25 15.90
CA SER A 21 3.07 -6.47 17.28
C SER A 21 3.11 -7.98 17.60
N LYS A 22 2.06 -8.72 17.26
CA LYS A 22 2.00 -10.18 17.52
C LYS A 22 2.95 -10.99 16.65
N TRP A 23 3.19 -10.55 15.41
CA TRP A 23 4.19 -11.14 14.53
C TRP A 23 5.58 -11.07 15.16
N ILE A 24 5.94 -9.91 15.73
CA ILE A 24 7.22 -9.70 16.40
C ILE A 24 7.30 -10.47 17.73
N ASP A 25 6.23 -10.46 18.53
CA ASP A 25 6.14 -11.25 19.78
C ASP A 25 6.38 -12.74 19.50
N SER A 26 5.96 -13.24 18.34
CA SER A 26 6.13 -14.62 17.88
C SER A 26 7.55 -14.92 17.36
N GLY A 27 8.50 -14.01 17.54
CA GLY A 27 9.89 -14.19 17.14
C GLY A 27 10.10 -14.04 15.62
N HIS A 28 9.23 -13.33 14.92
CA HIS A 28 9.41 -12.98 13.52
C HIS A 28 9.86 -11.52 13.34
N SER A 29 10.21 -11.15 12.12
CA SER A 29 10.57 -9.77 11.76
C SER A 29 9.71 -9.27 10.62
N CYS A 30 9.61 -7.94 10.49
CA CYS A 30 8.85 -7.34 9.42
C CYS A 30 9.37 -5.98 9.00
N ASP A 31 9.03 -5.63 7.77
CA ASP A 31 9.15 -4.28 7.23
C ASP A 31 7.74 -3.72 7.02
N VAL A 32 7.53 -2.48 7.43
CA VAL A 32 6.26 -1.76 7.34
C VAL A 32 6.51 -0.53 6.48
N VAL A 33 5.93 -0.54 5.29
CA VAL A 33 6.10 0.54 4.31
C VAL A 33 4.83 1.37 4.23
N LEU A 34 4.93 2.63 4.65
CA LEU A 34 3.88 3.62 4.48
C LEU A 34 3.89 4.12 3.03
N ILE A 35 2.88 3.74 2.26
CA ILE A 35 2.69 4.17 0.86
C ILE A 35 1.81 5.44 0.79
N GLY A 36 1.03 5.67 1.84
CA GLY A 36 0.08 6.77 1.94
C GLY A 36 0.71 8.15 2.17
N ASN A 37 0.07 8.93 3.04
CA ASN A 37 0.56 10.26 3.38
C ASN A 37 1.71 10.16 4.40
N ALA A 38 2.81 10.89 4.15
CA ALA A 38 3.96 10.96 5.04
C ALA A 38 3.61 11.42 6.47
N LYS A 39 2.51 12.16 6.68
CA LYS A 39 2.04 12.56 8.01
C LYS A 39 1.77 11.37 8.94
N PHE A 40 1.42 10.20 8.40
CA PHE A 40 1.20 9.00 9.22
C PHE A 40 2.49 8.48 9.86
N ARG A 41 3.67 8.97 9.43
CA ARG A 41 4.94 8.64 10.06
C ARG A 41 5.04 9.11 11.51
N SER A 42 4.29 10.15 11.90
CA SER A 42 4.21 10.70 13.25
C SER A 42 2.94 10.24 14.02
N ASP A 43 2.22 9.24 13.50
CA ASP A 43 1.15 8.59 14.28
C ASP A 43 1.79 7.76 15.40
N TYR A 44 1.30 7.90 16.64
CA TYR A 44 1.88 7.24 17.80
C TYR A 44 1.94 5.70 17.66
N ARG A 45 1.05 5.09 16.88
CA ARG A 45 1.04 3.64 16.62
C ARG A 45 2.15 3.26 15.66
N VAL A 46 2.38 4.07 14.64
CA VAL A 46 3.50 3.90 13.71
C VAL A 46 4.83 4.16 14.43
N GLU A 47 4.88 5.13 15.33
CA GLU A 47 6.04 5.34 16.21
C GLU A 47 6.28 4.14 17.14
N TYR A 48 5.22 3.59 17.74
CA TYR A 48 5.29 2.36 18.51
C TYR A 48 5.90 1.22 17.69
N LEU A 49 5.39 0.97 16.48
CA LEU A 49 5.96 -0.05 15.58
C LEU A 49 7.44 0.20 15.30
N SER A 50 7.86 1.46 15.10
CA SER A 50 9.25 1.79 14.82
C SER A 50 10.21 1.57 16.00
N ARG A 51 9.70 1.40 17.22
CA ARG A 51 10.48 1.09 18.43
C ARG A 51 10.64 -0.41 18.66
N LEU A 52 9.94 -1.26 17.91
CA LEU A 52 10.05 -2.71 18.06
C LEU A 52 11.38 -3.21 17.44
N PRO A 53 12.18 -4.03 18.15
CA PRO A 53 13.56 -4.36 17.76
C PRO A 53 13.69 -5.17 16.46
N ARG A 54 12.57 -5.66 15.91
CA ARG A 54 12.50 -6.47 14.69
C ARG A 54 11.50 -5.94 13.68
N ALA A 55 11.01 -4.71 13.89
CA ALA A 55 10.24 -3.94 12.92
C ALA A 55 11.16 -2.91 12.25
N ARG A 56 11.10 -2.84 10.93
CA ARG A 56 11.58 -1.69 10.18
C ARG A 56 10.37 -0.91 9.69
N VAL A 57 10.32 0.39 9.95
CA VAL A 57 9.21 1.25 9.49
C VAL A 57 9.79 2.37 8.63
N ALA A 58 9.31 2.48 7.40
CA ALA A 58 9.74 3.52 6.47
C ALA A 58 8.57 4.05 5.66
N HIS A 59 8.64 5.32 5.27
CA HIS A 59 7.78 5.80 4.20
C HIS A 59 8.36 5.40 2.83
N ILE A 60 7.52 5.15 1.83
CA ILE A 60 7.98 4.73 0.49
C ILE A 60 8.97 5.72 -0.15
N ARG A 61 8.86 7.01 0.19
CA ARG A 61 9.81 8.08 -0.21
C ARG A 61 11.23 7.90 0.35
N GLU A 62 11.36 7.20 1.48
CA GLU A 62 12.63 6.90 2.15
C GLU A 62 13.25 5.61 1.58
N VAL A 63 12.43 4.75 0.96
CA VAL A 63 12.86 3.49 0.33
C VAL A 63 13.27 3.69 -1.13
N LEU A 64 12.50 4.49 -1.87
CA LEU A 64 12.74 4.72 -3.30
C LEU A 64 13.68 5.91 -3.53
N PRO A 65 14.59 5.83 -4.53
CA PRO A 65 15.33 6.99 -5.00
C PRO A 65 14.38 8.12 -5.42
N ARG A 66 14.76 9.38 -5.17
CA ARG A 66 13.88 10.55 -5.41
C ARG A 66 13.24 10.55 -6.81
N VAL A 67 14.03 10.24 -7.85
CA VAL A 67 13.54 10.21 -9.24
C VAL A 67 12.56 9.05 -9.48
N GLU A 68 12.82 7.88 -8.90
CA GLU A 68 11.91 6.73 -9.00
C GLU A 68 10.62 7.00 -8.24
N TYR A 69 10.70 7.57 -7.04
CA TYR A 69 9.54 7.98 -6.24
C TYR A 69 8.64 8.94 -7.01
N LEU A 70 9.20 9.99 -7.61
CA LEU A 70 8.43 10.96 -8.39
C LEU A 70 7.74 10.33 -9.59
N ARG A 71 8.44 9.47 -10.34
CA ARG A 71 7.88 8.74 -11.49
C ARG A 71 6.79 7.76 -11.06
N TRP A 72 7.03 6.99 -10.01
CA TRP A 72 6.06 6.07 -9.41
C TRP A 72 4.81 6.82 -8.95
N ARG A 73 4.98 7.93 -8.22
CA ARG A 73 3.87 8.75 -7.72
C ARG A 73 3.06 9.38 -8.85
N PHE A 74 3.72 9.84 -9.91
CA PHE A 74 3.08 10.40 -11.09
C PHE A 74 2.24 9.34 -11.82
N GLN A 75 2.77 8.13 -12.02
CA GLN A 75 2.02 7.03 -12.62
C GLN A 75 0.81 6.61 -11.77
N MET A 76 0.95 6.61 -10.44
CA MET A 76 -0.18 6.37 -9.53
C MET A 76 -1.29 7.40 -9.77
N LEU A 77 -0.95 8.70 -9.82
CA LEU A 77 -1.92 9.78 -10.04
C LEU A 77 -2.66 9.66 -11.38
N LEU A 78 -1.97 9.28 -12.46
CA LEU A 78 -2.57 9.08 -13.78
C LEU A 78 -3.60 7.93 -13.83
N LEU A 79 -3.47 6.97 -12.91
CA LEU A 79 -4.33 5.80 -12.83
C LEU A 79 -5.49 5.99 -11.84
N VAL A 80 -5.46 7.03 -10.99
CA VAL A 80 -6.58 7.34 -10.08
C VAL A 80 -7.79 7.81 -10.90
N ARG A 81 -8.89 7.06 -10.77
CA ARG A 81 -10.12 7.25 -11.55
C ARG A 81 -10.76 8.63 -11.35
N SER A 82 -10.68 9.22 -10.16
CA SER A 82 -11.22 10.56 -9.89
C SER A 82 -10.51 11.67 -10.66
N LEU A 83 -9.18 11.56 -10.87
CA LEU A 83 -8.48 12.45 -11.78
C LEU A 83 -8.89 12.18 -13.24
N ARG A 84 -9.01 10.91 -13.67
CA ARG A 84 -9.51 10.64 -15.03
C ARG A 84 -10.92 11.19 -15.28
N ALA A 85 -11.78 11.20 -14.25
CA ALA A 85 -13.14 11.73 -14.33
C ALA A 85 -13.19 13.27 -14.33
N LEU A 86 -12.29 13.95 -13.62
CA LEU A 86 -12.19 15.42 -13.66
C LEU A 86 -11.56 15.92 -14.97
N PHE A 87 -10.70 15.12 -15.59
CA PHE A 87 -9.89 15.51 -16.74
C PHE A 87 -10.27 14.75 -18.02
N ILE A 88 -11.57 14.76 -18.37
CA ILE A 88 -12.08 14.29 -19.66
C ILE A 88 -11.73 15.32 -20.74
N GLY A 89 -10.45 15.45 -21.07
CA GLY A 89 -9.94 16.35 -22.10
C GLY A 89 -8.91 15.66 -23.00
N PRO A 90 -8.76 16.11 -24.27
CA PRO A 90 -7.88 15.47 -25.27
C PRO A 90 -6.41 15.36 -24.82
N LEU A 91 -5.97 16.24 -23.93
CA LEU A 91 -4.62 16.24 -23.36
C LEU A 91 -4.34 15.00 -22.50
N VAL A 92 -5.34 14.50 -21.75
CA VAL A 92 -5.20 13.30 -20.92
C VAL A 92 -5.29 12.02 -21.73
N VAL A 93 -6.10 11.99 -22.79
CA VAL A 93 -6.08 10.87 -23.75
C VAL A 93 -4.70 10.78 -24.41
N ALA A 94 -4.12 11.91 -24.80
CA ALA A 94 -2.75 11.98 -25.32
C ALA A 94 -1.71 11.56 -24.26
N LEU A 95 -1.82 12.01 -23.01
CA LEU A 95 -0.93 11.61 -21.91
C LEU A 95 -1.07 10.12 -21.55
N ALA A 96 -2.28 9.57 -21.53
CA ALA A 96 -2.54 8.16 -21.27
C ALA A 96 -1.99 7.28 -22.38
N ASN A 97 -2.12 7.71 -23.64
CA ASN A 97 -1.50 7.07 -24.80
C ASN A 97 0.04 7.19 -24.77
N PHE A 98 0.58 8.32 -24.30
CA PHE A 98 2.02 8.50 -24.13
C PHE A 98 2.60 7.68 -22.96
N TYR A 99 1.80 7.45 -21.91
CA TYR A 99 2.09 6.60 -20.76
C TYR A 99 1.39 5.24 -20.86
N ASN A 100 1.43 4.60 -22.03
CA ASN A 100 0.91 3.24 -22.22
C ASN A 100 1.48 2.23 -21.21
N ALA A 101 0.75 1.14 -20.94
CA ALA A 101 1.12 0.12 -19.95
C ALA A 101 2.58 -0.38 -20.08
N LYS A 102 3.06 -0.56 -21.32
CA LYS A 102 4.47 -0.94 -21.62
C LYS A 102 5.51 0.05 -21.07
N ARG A 103 5.20 1.34 -21.02
CA ARG A 103 6.09 2.38 -20.46
C ARG A 103 6.00 2.47 -18.94
N ARG A 104 4.89 2.01 -18.34
CA ARG A 104 4.71 1.98 -16.88
C ARG A 104 5.39 0.80 -16.22
N GLN A 105 5.30 -0.36 -16.86
CA GLN A 105 5.85 -1.63 -16.40
C GLN A 105 7.28 -1.54 -15.82
N PRO A 106 8.29 -0.90 -16.46
CA PRO A 106 9.63 -0.85 -15.89
C PRO A 106 9.71 -0.14 -14.53
N ILE A 107 8.86 0.86 -14.30
CA ILE A 107 8.82 1.59 -13.02
C ILE A 107 8.12 0.75 -11.96
N TRP A 108 7.01 0.08 -12.30
CA TRP A 108 6.35 -0.86 -11.40
C TRP A 108 7.26 -2.00 -10.99
N GLN A 109 7.90 -2.65 -11.97
CA GLN A 109 8.82 -3.75 -11.72
C GLN A 109 9.99 -3.31 -10.83
N ARG A 110 10.67 -2.20 -11.14
CA ARG A 110 11.81 -1.71 -10.34
C ARG A 110 11.41 -1.35 -8.92
N THR A 111 10.29 -0.65 -8.74
CA THR A 111 9.85 -0.22 -7.40
C THR A 111 9.38 -1.40 -6.56
N ALA A 112 8.63 -2.35 -7.15
CA ALA A 112 8.23 -3.58 -6.49
C ALA A 112 9.45 -4.44 -6.12
N GLN A 113 10.37 -4.65 -7.06
CA GLN A 113 11.62 -5.38 -6.82
C GLN A 113 12.41 -4.76 -5.66
N ARG A 114 12.62 -3.44 -5.67
CA ARG A 114 13.37 -2.75 -4.61
C ARG A 114 12.74 -2.93 -3.23
N LEU A 115 11.41 -2.91 -3.13
CA LEU A 115 10.69 -3.14 -1.87
C LEU A 115 10.83 -4.58 -1.37
N LEU A 116 10.71 -5.55 -2.27
CA LEU A 116 10.87 -6.97 -1.94
C LEU A 116 12.31 -7.30 -1.57
N GLU A 117 13.29 -6.81 -2.34
CA GLU A 117 14.70 -7.03 -2.06
C GLU A 117 15.13 -6.41 -0.72
N ARG A 118 14.74 -5.16 -0.46
CA ARG A 118 14.99 -4.50 0.83
C ARG A 118 14.42 -5.28 2.02
N THR A 119 13.31 -5.99 1.84
CA THR A 119 12.70 -6.73 2.95
C THR A 119 13.33 -8.12 3.09
N PHE A 120 13.41 -8.85 1.98
CA PHE A 120 13.67 -10.28 1.98
C PHE A 120 15.14 -10.63 1.68
N LYS A 121 15.92 -9.77 0.99
CA LYS A 121 17.36 -10.01 0.72
C LYS A 121 18.30 -9.40 1.79
N ASP A 122 17.86 -8.39 2.53
CA ASP A 122 18.70 -7.57 3.43
C ASP A 122 19.17 -8.23 4.75
N ALA A 123 19.06 -9.56 4.96
CA ALA A 123 19.57 -10.15 6.20
C ALA A 123 20.48 -11.35 5.98
N GLU A 124 21.75 -11.17 6.33
CA GLU A 124 22.63 -12.26 6.75
C GLU A 124 21.87 -13.19 7.71
N GLY A 125 21.83 -14.48 7.37
CA GLY A 125 21.29 -15.53 8.26
C GLY A 125 19.82 -15.88 8.11
N THR A 126 19.08 -15.36 7.12
CA THR A 126 17.80 -15.96 6.70
C THR A 126 17.97 -16.52 5.30
N ASP A 127 18.06 -17.84 5.19
CA ASP A 127 18.07 -18.52 3.90
C ASP A 127 16.79 -18.12 3.15
N PRO A 128 16.83 -17.75 1.86
CA PRO A 128 15.61 -17.63 1.04
C PRO A 128 14.67 -18.85 1.14
N ALA A 129 15.15 -19.99 1.61
CA ALA A 129 14.35 -21.15 2.00
C ALA A 129 13.38 -20.95 3.18
N ASP A 130 13.58 -19.95 4.06
CA ASP A 130 12.70 -19.67 5.23
C ASP A 130 11.37 -18.98 4.86
N GLY A 131 11.18 -18.67 3.57
CA GLY A 131 9.97 -18.05 3.05
C GLY A 131 9.69 -16.65 3.61
N GLY A 132 8.52 -16.13 3.28
CA GLY A 132 8.10 -14.81 3.72
C GLY A 132 6.72 -14.47 3.18
N VAL A 133 6.12 -13.42 3.73
CA VAL A 133 4.76 -13.01 3.33
C VAL A 133 4.71 -11.52 3.02
N VAL A 134 4.12 -11.19 1.87
CA VAL A 134 3.74 -9.82 1.54
C VAL A 134 2.28 -9.64 1.94
N VAL A 135 2.05 -8.65 2.80
CA VAL A 135 0.77 -8.40 3.44
C VAL A 135 0.22 -7.07 2.95
N PHE A 136 -0.97 -7.14 2.38
CA PHE A 136 -1.74 -5.98 2.00
C PHE A 136 -2.96 -5.82 2.92
N ASP A 137 -3.28 -4.59 3.28
CA ASP A 137 -4.64 -4.26 3.74
C ASP A 137 -5.55 -4.01 2.53
N TRP A 138 -6.84 -3.72 2.75
CA TRP A 138 -7.86 -3.48 1.72
C TRP A 138 -7.38 -2.61 0.55
N ILE A 139 -7.32 -3.21 -0.63
CA ILE A 139 -6.96 -2.53 -1.88
C ILE A 139 -8.22 -2.30 -2.69
N GLU A 140 -8.65 -1.04 -2.76
CA GLU A 140 -9.80 -0.65 -3.57
C GLU A 140 -9.37 -0.08 -4.93
N ARG A 141 -10.23 -0.23 -5.95
CA ARG A 141 -9.99 0.31 -7.32
C ARG A 141 -9.81 1.84 -7.37
N ASN A 142 -10.36 2.58 -6.39
CA ASN A 142 -10.23 4.04 -6.29
C ASN A 142 -9.15 4.49 -5.28
N SER A 143 -8.26 3.58 -4.91
CA SER A 143 -7.18 3.84 -3.95
C SER A 143 -6.08 4.72 -4.54
N VAL A 144 -5.30 5.37 -3.65
CA VAL A 144 -4.04 6.06 -3.97
C VAL A 144 -2.98 5.11 -4.53
N ILE A 145 -3.17 3.81 -4.32
CA ILE A 145 -2.38 2.71 -4.88
C ILE A 145 -3.18 2.09 -6.02
N CYS A 146 -2.62 2.04 -7.23
CA CYS A 146 -3.28 1.41 -8.36
C CYS A 146 -3.15 -0.13 -8.28
N VAL A 147 -4.21 -0.82 -8.71
CA VAL A 147 -4.24 -2.28 -8.80
C VAL A 147 -3.12 -2.82 -9.70
N GLU A 148 -2.80 -2.10 -10.78
CA GLU A 148 -1.72 -2.47 -11.71
C GLU A 148 -0.36 -2.63 -10.99
N TRP A 149 0.01 -1.72 -10.10
CA TRP A 149 1.26 -1.84 -9.36
C TRP A 149 1.24 -3.01 -8.36
N VAL A 150 0.09 -3.26 -7.73
CA VAL A 150 -0.11 -4.38 -6.80
C VAL A 150 0.05 -5.71 -7.54
N GLU A 151 -0.46 -5.83 -8.77
CA GLU A 151 -0.27 -7.00 -9.61
C GLU A 151 1.22 -7.29 -9.84
N PHE A 152 2.04 -6.26 -10.11
CA PHE A 152 3.50 -6.42 -10.21
C PHE A 152 4.14 -6.88 -8.91
N VAL A 153 3.73 -6.33 -7.76
CA VAL A 153 4.26 -6.76 -6.45
C VAL A 153 3.89 -8.22 -6.19
N VAL A 154 2.64 -8.63 -6.44
CA VAL A 154 2.17 -10.01 -6.24
C VAL A 154 2.87 -10.98 -7.19
N ALA A 155 3.02 -10.62 -8.47
CA ALA A 155 3.71 -11.45 -9.46
C ALA A 155 5.18 -11.67 -9.06
N LEU A 156 5.91 -10.60 -8.75
CA LEU A 156 7.30 -10.70 -8.32
C LEU A 156 7.46 -11.43 -6.99
N ALA A 157 6.55 -11.23 -6.03
CA ALA A 157 6.56 -11.95 -4.77
C ALA A 157 6.42 -13.47 -5.01
N ARG A 158 5.51 -13.87 -5.90
CA ARG A 158 5.33 -15.29 -6.29
C ARG A 158 6.57 -15.85 -7.00
N GLU A 159 7.17 -15.09 -7.92
CA GLU A 159 8.42 -15.47 -8.57
C GLU A 159 9.57 -15.66 -7.57
N MET A 160 9.57 -14.90 -6.47
CA MET A 160 10.50 -15.04 -5.35
C MET A 160 10.13 -16.14 -4.35
N GLY A 161 9.05 -16.90 -4.57
CA GLY A 161 8.57 -17.94 -3.66
C GLY A 161 7.91 -17.41 -2.37
N LEU A 162 7.51 -16.13 -2.35
CA LEU A 162 6.88 -15.49 -1.20
C LEU A 162 5.37 -15.68 -1.21
N GLY A 163 4.79 -15.86 -0.02
CA GLY A 163 3.35 -15.80 0.19
C GLY A 163 2.81 -14.38 -0.02
N THR A 164 1.57 -14.28 -0.48
CA THR A 164 0.86 -12.99 -0.58
C THR A 164 -0.48 -13.13 0.14
N VAL A 165 -0.78 -12.23 1.06
CA VAL A 165 -1.99 -12.27 1.89
C VAL A 165 -2.63 -10.89 1.89
N SER A 166 -3.96 -10.87 1.74
CA SER A 166 -4.78 -9.71 2.04
C SER A 166 -5.35 -9.89 3.44
N LEU A 167 -5.15 -8.92 4.33
CA LEU A 167 -5.79 -8.96 5.64
C LEU A 167 -7.29 -8.71 5.49
N PRO A 168 -8.12 -9.36 6.34
CA PRO A 168 -9.52 -9.04 6.42
C PRO A 168 -9.65 -7.60 6.90
N HIS A 169 -10.33 -6.78 6.11
CA HIS A 169 -10.70 -5.43 6.49
C HIS A 169 -12.15 -5.46 6.95
N GLY A 170 -12.45 -4.80 8.06
CA GLY A 170 -13.84 -4.54 8.42
C GLY A 170 -14.50 -3.73 7.32
N ASP A 171 -15.78 -3.97 7.06
CA ASP A 171 -16.51 -3.07 6.17
C ASP A 171 -16.43 -1.66 6.76
N SER A 172 -16.40 -0.67 5.88
CA SER A 172 -16.33 0.70 6.36
C SER A 172 -17.52 0.94 7.27
N PRO A 173 -17.36 1.55 8.47
CA PRO A 173 -18.51 2.04 9.21
C PRO A 173 -19.33 3.05 8.37
N HIS A 174 -18.80 3.51 7.23
CA HIS A 174 -19.51 4.27 6.20
C HIS A 174 -20.58 3.48 5.43
N ALA A 175 -20.54 2.14 5.40
CA ALA A 175 -21.59 1.31 4.79
C ALA A 175 -22.92 1.42 5.56
N ASN A 176 -22.85 1.73 6.87
CA ASN A 176 -24.02 1.95 7.73
C ASN A 176 -24.35 3.43 7.97
N GLN A 177 -23.80 4.36 7.17
CA GLN A 177 -24.14 5.80 7.19
C GLN A 177 -24.12 6.52 8.56
N LEU A 178 -23.44 5.98 9.57
CA LEU A 178 -23.27 6.66 10.86
C LEU A 178 -22.37 7.91 10.79
N ILE A 179 -21.76 8.17 9.63
CA ILE A 179 -20.91 9.34 9.39
C ILE A 179 -21.47 10.14 8.21
N ARG A 180 -22.16 11.24 8.54
CA ARG A 180 -22.78 12.18 7.61
C ARG A 180 -21.72 13.05 6.93
N ARG A 181 -21.74 13.15 5.60
CA ARG A 181 -20.85 14.05 4.85
C ARG A 181 -21.66 15.04 4.01
N GLY A 182 -21.68 16.30 4.43
CA GLY A 182 -22.14 17.42 3.58
C GLY A 182 -23.66 17.61 3.48
N GLU A 183 -24.46 16.97 4.32
CA GLU A 183 -25.91 17.15 4.33
C GLU A 183 -26.31 18.50 4.96
N ARG A 184 -27.25 19.21 4.29
CA ARG A 184 -27.89 20.42 4.83
C ARG A 184 -29.16 20.12 5.65
N ARG A 185 -29.70 18.89 5.56
CA ARG A 185 -30.88 18.43 6.29
C ARG A 185 -30.64 17.04 6.84
N VAL A 186 -31.13 16.82 8.06
CA VAL A 186 -30.96 15.58 8.81
C VAL A 186 -32.22 14.74 8.62
N GLU A 187 -32.20 13.82 7.68
CA GLU A 187 -33.31 12.88 7.42
C GLU A 187 -32.72 11.46 7.22
N PRO A 188 -33.47 10.38 7.53
CA PRO A 188 -33.01 9.01 7.31
C PRO A 188 -32.85 8.71 5.81
N ASP A 189 -31.74 8.09 5.42
CA ASP A 189 -31.56 7.60 4.06
C ASP A 189 -32.26 6.24 3.91
N ALA A 190 -33.22 6.17 2.98
CA ALA A 190 -34.01 4.98 2.69
C ALA A 190 -33.39 4.10 1.59
N THR A 191 -32.10 4.25 1.26
CA THR A 191 -31.43 3.50 0.18
C THR A 191 -31.53 1.95 0.33
N PHE A 192 -31.79 1.45 1.54
CA PHE A 192 -31.99 0.01 1.81
C PHE A 192 -33.40 -0.34 2.34
N ALA A 193 -34.39 0.54 2.16
CA ALA A 193 -35.80 0.25 2.45
C ALA A 193 -36.50 -0.47 1.29
#